data_AF-A0A6L6WRH4-F1
#
_entry.id   AF-A0A6L6WRH4-F1
#
_cell.length_a   1.000
_cell.length_b   1.000
_cell.length_c   1.000
_cell.angle_alpha   90.00
_cell.angle_beta   90.00
_cell.angle_gamma   90.00
#
_symmetry.space_group_name_H-M   'P 1'
#
loop_
_entity.id
_entity.type
_entity.pdbx_description
1 polymer ?
#
loop_
_entity_poly.entity_id
_entity_poly.type
_entity_poly.pdbx_seq_one_letter_code
_entity_poly.pdbx_strand_id
1 'polypeptide(L)'
;MADHVKPRGRACSHRTYHLGCEDYDRLVRRAAGRCQICRAAPEQTKHGFLVVDHDATVGQWAVRGLLCSTCNTALPDGVTPKWATGYLARPWWREELHRLGADAEPKPEPPDGSIVVACRGLRWRRDGEVWRHVAKYRGSPRTWMWLQRHYGPHNLRLCDRPTS
;
A
#
# COMPACT_ATOMS: atom_id res chain seq x y z
N MET A 1 19.78 2.42 0.65
CA MET A 1 18.60 1.53 0.68
C MET A 1 18.95 0.34 -0.19
N ALA A 2 19.11 -0.85 0.39
CA ALA A 2 19.44 -2.02 -0.43
C ALA A 2 18.25 -2.35 -1.33
N ASP A 3 18.48 -2.43 -2.64
CA ASP A 3 17.48 -2.92 -3.57
C ASP A 3 17.25 -4.42 -3.30
N HIS A 4 15.99 -4.82 -3.11
CA HIS A 4 15.67 -6.24 -2.99
C HIS A 4 16.00 -6.99 -4.28
N VAL A 5 16.16 -8.31 -4.19
CA VAL A 5 16.36 -9.17 -5.35
C VAL A 5 15.08 -9.15 -6.19
N LYS A 6 15.14 -8.49 -7.36
CA LYS A 6 14.00 -8.40 -8.27
C LYS A 6 13.62 -9.79 -8.80
N PRO A 7 12.33 -10.08 -8.99
CA PRO A 7 11.89 -11.25 -9.75
C PRO A 7 12.53 -11.25 -11.14
N ARG A 8 12.99 -12.43 -11.61
CA ARG A 8 13.65 -12.55 -12.92
C ARG A 8 12.74 -12.00 -14.02
N GLY A 9 13.27 -11.10 -14.86
CA GLY A 9 12.58 -10.57 -16.04
C GLY A 9 11.41 -9.62 -15.77
N ARG A 10 11.22 -9.12 -14.54
CA ARG A 10 10.10 -8.22 -14.23
C ARG A 10 10.45 -7.09 -13.27
N ALA A 11 9.90 -5.91 -13.52
CA ALA A 11 9.93 -4.80 -12.57
C ALA A 11 9.07 -5.15 -11.35
N CYS A 12 9.50 -4.75 -10.15
CA CYS A 12 8.72 -5.00 -8.96
C CYS A 12 7.60 -3.97 -8.79
N SER A 13 6.39 -4.44 -8.48
CA SER A 13 5.19 -3.62 -8.31
C SER A 13 4.95 -3.14 -6.88
N HIS A 14 5.75 -3.57 -5.90
CA HIS A 14 5.56 -3.23 -4.47
C HIS A 14 5.50 -1.70 -4.24
N ARG A 15 6.20 -0.95 -5.09
CA ARG A 15 6.25 0.51 -5.07
C ARG A 15 4.90 1.16 -5.38
N THR A 16 4.02 0.52 -6.12
CA THR A 16 2.66 1.01 -6.37
C THR A 16 1.79 0.95 -5.12
N TYR A 17 2.14 0.10 -4.16
CA TYR A 17 1.43 -0.10 -2.89
C TYR A 17 2.14 0.56 -1.71
N HIS A 18 3.04 1.51 -1.99
CA HIS A 18 3.81 2.25 -0.98
C HIS A 18 4.67 1.38 -0.05
N LEU A 19 4.97 0.15 -0.44
CA LEU A 19 5.90 -0.74 0.28
C LEU A 19 7.36 -0.37 0.00
N GLY A 20 8.18 -0.34 1.05
CA GLY A 20 9.64 -0.36 0.94
C GLY A 20 10.15 -1.73 0.45
N CYS A 21 11.40 -1.78 -0.01
CA CYS A 21 12.03 -3.04 -0.44
C CYS A 21 12.08 -4.06 0.72
N GLU A 22 12.44 -3.61 1.93
CA GLU A 22 12.50 -4.47 3.11
C GLU A 22 11.13 -5.00 3.54
N ASP A 23 10.09 -4.18 3.41
CA ASP A 23 8.70 -4.57 3.72
C ASP A 23 8.21 -5.62 2.72
N TYR A 24 8.55 -5.43 1.45
CA TYR A 24 8.26 -6.39 0.40
C TYR A 24 9.01 -7.71 0.62
N ASP A 25 10.27 -7.68 1.04
CA ASP A 25 11.01 -8.90 1.37
C ASP A 25 10.39 -9.66 2.55
N ARG A 26 9.90 -8.94 3.57
CA ARG A 26 9.13 -9.56 4.66
C ARG A 26 7.83 -10.18 4.14
N LEU A 27 7.14 -9.51 3.21
CA LEU A 27 5.94 -10.03 2.57
C LEU A 27 6.23 -11.31 1.77
N VAL A 28 7.31 -11.34 0.99
CA VAL A 28 7.75 -12.52 0.24
C VAL A 28 8.09 -13.69 1.17
N ARG A 29 8.83 -13.42 2.27
CA ARG A 29 9.13 -14.43 3.30
C ARG A 29 7.86 -14.97 3.95
N ARG A 30 6.91 -14.10 4.33
CA ARG A 30 5.60 -14.49 4.87
C ARG A 30 4.84 -15.40 3.91
N ALA A 31 4.88 -15.11 2.61
CA ALA A 31 4.23 -15.92 1.59
C ALA A 31 4.94 -17.27 1.35
N ALA A 32 6.16 -17.44 1.86
CA ALA A 32 7.05 -18.57 1.57
C ALA A 32 7.23 -18.80 0.06
N GLY A 33 7.31 -17.69 -0.71
CA GLY A 33 7.42 -17.73 -2.16
C GLY A 33 6.24 -18.40 -2.88
N ARG A 34 5.05 -18.47 -2.26
CA ARG A 34 3.87 -19.17 -2.79
C ARG A 34 2.61 -18.30 -2.70
N CYS A 35 1.61 -18.60 -3.53
CA CYS A 35 0.28 -17.99 -3.38
C CYS A 35 -0.26 -18.25 -1.97
N GLN A 36 -0.69 -17.20 -1.27
CA GLN A 36 -1.16 -17.34 0.11
C GLN A 36 -2.57 -17.95 0.23
N ILE A 37 -3.26 -18.15 -0.89
CA ILE A 37 -4.53 -18.89 -0.93
C ILE A 37 -4.31 -20.32 -1.42
N CYS A 38 -3.94 -20.53 -2.69
CA CYS A 38 -3.84 -21.88 -3.26
C CYS A 38 -2.49 -22.59 -3.02
N ARG A 39 -1.52 -21.92 -2.40
CA ARG A 39 -0.17 -22.47 -2.06
C ARG A 39 0.71 -22.89 -3.25
N ALA A 40 0.25 -22.65 -4.48
CA ALA A 40 1.04 -22.86 -5.69
C ALA A 40 2.30 -21.97 -5.69
N ALA A 41 3.43 -22.55 -6.09
CA ALA A 41 4.64 -21.80 -6.44
C ALA A 41 4.43 -21.04 -7.75
N PRO A 42 5.15 -19.93 -8.00
CA PRO A 42 5.02 -19.12 -9.21
C PRO A 42 4.96 -19.94 -10.50
N GLU A 43 5.86 -20.91 -10.63
CA GLU A 43 6.05 -21.76 -11.81
C GLU A 43 4.86 -22.70 -12.07
N GLN A 44 4.05 -22.96 -11.03
CA GLN A 44 2.84 -23.79 -11.10
C GLN A 44 1.60 -22.95 -11.48
N THR A 45 1.73 -21.64 -11.63
CA THR A 45 0.61 -20.73 -11.92
C THR A 45 0.61 -20.30 -13.38
N LYS A 46 -0.57 -19.92 -13.89
CA LYS A 46 -0.80 -19.54 -15.30
C LYS A 46 0.22 -18.53 -15.86
N HIS A 47 0.72 -17.62 -15.03
CA HIS A 47 1.62 -16.56 -15.49
C HIS A 47 3.05 -16.65 -14.95
N GLY A 48 3.38 -17.65 -14.12
CA GLY A 48 4.76 -17.81 -13.65
C GLY A 48 5.20 -16.82 -12.57
N PHE A 49 4.29 -16.04 -11.96
CA PHE A 49 4.62 -15.04 -10.93
C PHE A 49 3.46 -14.82 -9.93
N LEU A 50 3.81 -14.25 -8.77
CA LEU A 50 2.85 -13.76 -7.79
C LEU A 50 2.63 -12.25 -7.95
N VAL A 51 1.44 -11.79 -7.61
CA VAL A 51 1.02 -10.39 -7.59
C VAL A 51 0.73 -9.94 -6.17
N VAL A 52 0.91 -8.66 -5.91
CA VAL A 52 0.52 -8.02 -4.65
C VAL A 52 -1.00 -7.82 -4.65
N ASP A 53 -1.66 -8.42 -3.68
CA ASP A 53 -3.08 -8.24 -3.42
C ASP A 53 -3.26 -7.17 -2.33
N HIS A 54 -4.27 -6.32 -2.49
CA HIS A 54 -4.54 -5.20 -1.58
C HIS A 54 -6.03 -5.03 -1.36
N ASP A 55 -6.39 -4.44 -0.23
CA ASP A 55 -7.76 -4.14 0.12
C ASP A 55 -8.17 -2.79 -0.48
N ALA A 56 -8.87 -2.82 -1.61
CA ALA A 56 -9.35 -1.62 -2.28
C ALA A 56 -10.35 -0.81 -1.43
N THR A 57 -11.02 -1.44 -0.47
CA THR A 57 -11.97 -0.75 0.42
C THR A 57 -11.24 0.13 1.41
N VAL A 58 -10.08 -0.32 1.91
CA VAL A 58 -9.22 0.43 2.83
C VAL A 58 -8.34 1.42 2.07
N GLY A 59 -7.63 0.98 1.03
CA GLY A 59 -6.75 1.86 0.26
C GLY A 59 -5.63 1.16 -0.49
N GLN A 60 -4.97 1.94 -1.35
CA GLN A 60 -3.87 1.46 -2.22
C GLN A 60 -2.68 0.91 -1.42
N TRP A 61 -2.46 1.40 -0.20
CA TRP A 61 -1.39 0.96 0.70
C TRP A 61 -1.73 -0.31 1.49
N ALA A 62 -3.01 -0.72 1.53
CA ALA A 62 -3.51 -1.76 2.43
C ALA A 62 -3.28 -3.16 1.85
N VAL A 63 -2.01 -3.55 1.71
CA VAL A 63 -1.61 -4.85 1.16
C VAL A 63 -2.09 -5.99 2.05
N ARG A 64 -2.80 -6.96 1.44
CA ARG A 64 -3.26 -8.18 2.12
C ARG A 64 -2.21 -9.28 2.05
N GLY A 65 -1.53 -9.43 0.91
CA GLY A 65 -0.64 -10.57 0.67
C GLY A 65 -0.08 -10.69 -0.75
N LEU A 66 0.51 -11.86 -1.04
CA LEU A 66 0.93 -12.28 -2.38
C LEU A 66 0.07 -13.44 -2.88
N LEU A 67 -0.51 -13.28 -4.07
CA LEU A 67 -1.40 -14.26 -4.70
C LEU A 67 -0.93 -14.58 -6.12
N CYS A 68 -1.36 -15.73 -6.65
CA CYS A 68 -1.32 -15.92 -8.11
C CYS A 68 -2.41 -15.07 -8.78
N SER A 69 -2.27 -14.81 -10.08
CA SER A 69 -3.26 -14.01 -10.83
C SER A 69 -4.68 -14.59 -10.75
N THR A 70 -4.83 -15.91 -10.83
CA THR A 70 -6.14 -16.57 -10.77
C THR A 70 -6.84 -16.32 -9.44
N CYS A 71 -6.15 -16.53 -8.32
CA CYS A 71 -6.72 -16.26 -6.99
C CYS A 71 -6.98 -14.76 -6.78
N ASN A 72 -6.08 -13.90 -7.26
CA ASN A 72 -6.22 -12.45 -7.12
C ASN A 72 -7.46 -11.92 -7.86
N THR A 73 -7.67 -12.35 -9.11
CA THR A 73 -8.82 -11.91 -9.91
C THR A 73 -10.14 -12.52 -9.44
N ALA A 74 -10.11 -13.74 -8.87
CA ALA A 74 -11.30 -14.38 -8.33
C ALA A 74 -11.76 -13.83 -6.98
N LEU A 75 -10.92 -13.03 -6.30
CA LEU A 75 -11.21 -12.48 -4.99
C LEU A 75 -12.02 -11.18 -5.14
N PRO A 76 -13.30 -11.14 -4.72
CA PRO A 76 -14.12 -9.94 -4.81
C PRO A 76 -13.70 -8.92 -3.73
N ASP A 77 -13.84 -7.63 -4.05
CA ASP A 77 -13.69 -6.56 -3.08
C ASP A 77 -14.89 -6.51 -2.12
N GLY A 78 -14.63 -6.29 -0.83
CA GLY A 78 -15.66 -6.13 0.20
C GLY A 78 -16.45 -7.40 0.57
N VAL A 79 -16.19 -8.53 -0.09
CA VAL A 79 -16.85 -9.82 0.20
C VAL A 79 -15.81 -10.85 0.61
N THR A 80 -16.10 -11.62 1.66
CA THR A 80 -15.23 -12.70 2.15
C THR A 80 -15.76 -14.06 1.70
N PRO A 81 -15.27 -14.63 0.58
CA PRO A 81 -15.68 -15.97 0.20
C PRO A 81 -15.06 -17.01 1.13
N LYS A 82 -15.81 -18.10 1.40
CA LYS A 82 -15.39 -19.17 2.33
C LYS A 82 -14.00 -19.74 2.03
N TRP A 83 -13.64 -19.86 0.75
CA TRP A 83 -12.35 -20.40 0.31
C TRP A 83 -11.16 -19.46 0.61
N ALA A 84 -11.41 -18.18 0.88
CA ALA A 84 -10.38 -17.18 1.17
C ALA A 84 -10.42 -16.64 2.61
N THR A 85 -11.33 -17.12 3.46
CA THR A 85 -11.53 -16.60 4.83
C THR A 85 -10.24 -16.56 5.63
N GLY A 86 -9.44 -17.64 5.60
CA GLY A 86 -8.18 -17.69 6.35
C GLY A 86 -7.15 -16.66 5.87
N TYR A 87 -7.11 -16.39 4.57
CA TYR A 87 -6.25 -15.37 3.97
C TYR A 87 -6.71 -13.95 4.34
N LEU A 88 -8.01 -13.67 4.18
CA LEU A 88 -8.60 -12.36 4.45
C LEU A 88 -8.63 -11.99 5.93
N ALA A 89 -8.66 -12.96 6.84
CA ALA A 89 -8.70 -12.73 8.29
C ALA A 89 -7.41 -12.11 8.85
N ARG A 90 -6.28 -12.27 8.15
CA ARG A 90 -4.95 -11.84 8.63
C ARG A 90 -4.19 -11.06 7.57
N PRO A 91 -4.72 -9.90 7.12
CA PRO A 91 -4.10 -9.12 6.07
C PRO A 91 -2.77 -8.55 6.57
N TRP A 92 -1.77 -8.55 5.70
CA TRP A 92 -0.43 -8.10 6.03
C TRP A 92 -0.39 -6.67 6.59
N TRP A 93 -1.19 -5.75 6.04
CA TRP A 93 -1.18 -4.34 6.47
C TRP A 93 -1.56 -4.15 7.94
N ARG A 94 -2.41 -5.00 8.52
CA ARG A 94 -2.77 -4.91 9.95
C ARG A 94 -1.60 -5.33 10.85
N GLU A 95 -0.93 -6.41 10.47
CA GLU A 95 0.26 -6.88 11.20
C GLU A 95 1.40 -5.85 11.11
N GLU A 96 1.54 -5.22 9.94
CA GLU A 96 2.56 -4.19 9.72
C GLU A 96 2.27 -2.91 10.51
N LEU A 97 1.02 -2.45 10.55
CA LEU A 97 0.63 -1.31 11.39
C LEU A 97 0.92 -1.56 12.87
N HIS A 98 0.57 -2.75 13.37
CA HIS A 98 0.87 -3.14 14.73
C HIS A 98 2.39 -3.14 14.99
N ARG A 99 3.19 -3.66 14.07
CA ARG A 99 4.66 -3.63 14.15
C ARG A 99 5.22 -2.20 14.19
N LEU A 100 4.60 -1.29 13.47
CA LEU A 100 4.99 0.13 13.42
C LEU A 100 4.45 0.95 14.61
N GLY A 101 3.58 0.36 15.46
CA GLY A 101 2.86 1.10 16.48
C GLY A 101 1.96 2.20 15.90
N ALA A 102 1.40 1.95 14.72
CA ALA A 102 0.59 2.92 13.98
C ALA A 102 -0.87 2.47 13.87
N ASP A 103 -1.78 3.44 13.85
CA ASP A 103 -3.22 3.18 13.71
C ASP A 103 -3.65 3.11 12.25
N ALA A 104 -4.67 2.28 12.01
CA ALA A 104 -5.36 2.19 10.73
C ALA A 104 -6.35 3.34 10.51
N GLU A 105 -6.73 4.00 11.60
CA GLU A 105 -7.75 5.03 11.60
C GLU A 105 -7.30 6.25 10.77
N PRO A 106 -8.22 6.86 10.02
CA PRO A 106 -7.95 8.13 9.37
C PRO A 106 -7.51 9.18 10.39
N LYS A 107 -6.36 9.79 10.15
CA LYS A 107 -5.89 10.96 10.89
C LYS A 107 -6.83 12.15 10.64
N PRO A 108 -7.01 13.05 11.62
CA PRO A 108 -7.74 14.29 11.42
C PRO A 108 -7.06 15.13 10.33
N GLU A 109 -7.85 15.90 9.58
CA GLU A 109 -7.32 16.77 8.53
C GLU A 109 -6.53 17.94 9.13
N PRO A 110 -5.24 18.11 8.78
CA PRO A 110 -4.42 19.21 9.29
C PRO A 110 -4.94 20.59 8.88
N PRO A 111 -4.71 21.67 9.66
CA PRO A 111 -5.20 23.04 9.35
C PRO A 111 -4.81 23.56 7.97
N ASP A 112 -5.54 24.56 7.47
CA ASP A 112 -5.22 25.20 6.19
C ASP A 112 -3.78 25.74 6.15
N GLY A 113 -3.15 25.68 4.97
CA GLY A 113 -1.73 26.00 4.80
C GLY A 113 -0.74 24.92 5.27
N SER A 114 -1.19 23.88 5.97
CA SER A 114 -0.33 22.76 6.38
C SER A 114 0.33 22.07 5.19
N ILE A 115 1.58 21.63 5.38
CA ILE A 115 2.28 20.77 4.43
C ILE A 115 2.42 19.38 5.03
N VAL A 116 2.01 18.36 4.28
CA VAL A 116 2.30 16.96 4.59
C VAL A 116 3.30 16.39 3.61
N VAL A 117 4.16 15.52 4.12
CA VAL A 117 5.11 14.74 3.34
C VAL A 117 4.61 13.30 3.29
N ALA A 118 4.32 12.83 2.08
CA ALA A 118 3.98 11.45 1.79
C ALA A 118 5.26 10.63 1.51
N CYS A 119 5.10 9.33 1.24
CA CYS A 119 6.20 8.46 0.85
C CYS A 119 7.03 9.06 -0.32
N ARG A 120 8.33 8.78 -0.33
CA ARG A 120 9.30 9.29 -1.34
C ARG A 120 9.49 10.81 -1.34
N GLY A 121 9.10 11.49 -0.27
CA GLY A 121 9.31 12.94 -0.14
C GLY A 121 8.33 13.79 -0.97
N LEU A 122 7.25 13.19 -1.48
CA LEU A 122 6.18 13.94 -2.15
C LEU A 122 5.51 14.87 -1.14
N ARG A 123 5.44 16.16 -1.45
CA ARG A 123 4.90 17.18 -0.55
C ARG A 123 3.55 17.67 -1.06
N TRP A 124 2.59 17.75 -0.15
CA TRP A 124 1.24 18.25 -0.41
C TRP A 124 0.95 19.40 0.54
N ARG A 125 0.43 20.51 0.01
CA ARG A 125 -0.01 21.67 0.80
C ARG A 125 -1.53 21.74 0.80
N ARG A 126 -2.13 21.98 1.96
CA ARG A 126 -3.54 22.28 2.09
C ARG A 126 -3.82 23.71 1.60
N ASP A 127 -4.86 23.83 0.78
CA ASP A 127 -5.35 25.08 0.18
C ASP A 127 -6.89 25.01 0.20
N GLY A 128 -7.48 25.44 1.32
CA GLY A 128 -8.90 25.31 1.63
C GLY A 128 -9.33 23.85 1.83
N GLU A 129 -10.22 23.37 0.97
CA GLU A 129 -10.77 22.00 1.00
C GLU A 129 -9.94 20.99 0.18
N VAL A 130 -8.85 21.44 -0.44
CA VAL A 130 -8.05 20.60 -1.32
C VAL A 130 -6.57 20.58 -0.93
N TRP A 131 -5.91 19.53 -1.38
CA TRP A 131 -4.48 19.32 -1.25
C TRP A 131 -3.83 19.39 -2.63
N ARG A 132 -2.78 20.21 -2.73
CA ARG A 132 -2.03 20.43 -3.97
C ARG A 132 -0.59 20.00 -3.82
N HIS A 133 -0.05 19.42 -4.88
CA HIS A 133 1.36 19.03 -4.91
C HIS A 133 2.26 20.28 -4.87
N VAL A 134 3.27 20.29 -4.00
CA VAL A 134 4.15 21.46 -3.81
C VAL A 134 5.15 21.60 -4.97
N ALA A 135 5.64 20.50 -5.52
CA ALA A 135 6.55 20.53 -6.67
C ALA A 135 5.75 20.52 -7.99
N LYS A 136 5.51 21.70 -8.55
CA LYS A 136 4.89 22.01 -9.87
C LYS A 136 3.39 21.69 -10.07
N TYR A 137 2.78 22.60 -10.84
CA TYR A 137 1.37 22.82 -11.20
C TYR A 137 0.56 21.67 -11.88
N ARG A 138 1.04 20.42 -11.90
CA ARG A 138 0.48 19.38 -12.80
C ARG A 138 -0.36 18.28 -12.14
N GLY A 139 -0.55 18.32 -10.83
CA GLY A 139 -1.44 17.37 -10.14
C GLY A 139 -2.85 17.93 -9.98
N SER A 140 -3.88 17.14 -10.32
CA SER A 140 -5.25 17.47 -9.93
C SER A 140 -5.33 17.59 -8.40
N PRO A 141 -6.05 18.59 -7.87
CA PRO A 141 -6.27 18.70 -6.43
C PRO A 141 -6.89 17.41 -5.88
N ARG A 142 -6.51 17.06 -4.65
CA ARG A 142 -6.96 15.85 -3.95
C ARG A 142 -7.60 16.22 -2.63
N THR A 143 -8.51 15.39 -2.13
CA THR A 143 -9.04 15.54 -0.78
C THR A 143 -8.11 14.89 0.23
N TRP A 144 -8.23 15.25 1.51
CA TRP A 144 -7.52 14.57 2.58
C TRP A 144 -7.81 13.07 2.61
N MET A 145 -9.08 12.69 2.47
CA MET A 145 -9.51 11.29 2.37
C MET A 145 -8.78 10.56 1.23
N TRP A 146 -8.60 11.20 0.08
CA TRP A 146 -7.84 10.60 -1.02
C TRP A 146 -6.39 10.35 -0.63
N LEU A 147 -5.72 11.32 0.01
CA LEU A 147 -4.33 11.15 0.45
C LEU A 147 -4.20 10.00 1.44
N GLN A 148 -5.14 9.88 2.39
CA GLN A 148 -5.15 8.81 3.38
C GLN A 148 -5.42 7.44 2.76
N ARG A 149 -6.37 7.33 1.83
CA ARG A 149 -6.63 6.07 1.11
C ARG A 149 -5.51 5.70 0.13
N HIS A 150 -4.82 6.67 -0.44
CA HIS A 150 -3.74 6.41 -1.37
C HIS A 150 -2.46 6.03 -0.63
N TYR A 151 -1.95 6.91 0.22
CA TYR A 151 -0.65 6.71 0.89
C TYR A 151 -0.74 5.94 2.21
N GLY A 152 -1.86 6.03 2.92
CA GLY A 152 -2.01 5.50 4.26
C GLY A 152 -1.62 6.51 5.34
N PRO A 153 -2.33 6.52 6.48
CA PRO A 153 -2.10 7.51 7.55
C PRO A 153 -0.68 7.42 8.11
N HIS A 154 -0.10 6.22 8.19
CA HIS A 154 1.27 5.99 8.67
C HIS A 154 2.37 6.52 7.72
N ASN A 155 2.05 6.74 6.45
CA ASN A 155 2.97 7.30 5.45
C ASN A 155 2.82 8.81 5.24
N LEU A 156 1.90 9.45 5.96
CA LEU A 156 1.67 10.89 5.93
C LEU A 156 2.21 11.53 7.22
N ARG A 157 3.15 12.46 7.07
CA ARG A 157 3.77 13.20 8.17
C ARG A 157 3.61 14.69 7.97
N LEU A 158 3.26 15.42 9.03
CA LEU A 158 3.25 16.88 9.00
C LEU A 158 4.68 17.41 8.89
N CYS A 159 4.83 18.50 8.14
CA CYS A 159 6.08 19.22 8.02
C CYS A 159 6.06 20.36 9.06
N ASP A 160 6.89 20.25 10.11
CA ASP A 160 6.90 21.19 11.24
C ASP A 160 7.51 22.57 10.91
N ARG A 161 7.94 22.80 9.66
CA ARG A 161 8.48 24.09 9.24
C ARG A 161 7.51 24.78 8.27
N PRO A 162 6.94 25.94 8.64
CA PRO A 162 6.35 26.81 7.64
C PRO A 162 7.47 27.19 6.66
N THR A 163 7.23 27.01 5.36
CA THR A 163 8.09 27.61 4.34
C THR A 163 8.02 29.12 4.55
N SER A 164 9.13 29.67 5.05
CA SER A 164 9.39 31.10 5.18
C SER A 164 9.28 31.80 3.84
#